data_AF-A0A9X3RTH0-F1
#
_entry.id   AF-A0A9X3RTH0-F1
#
_cell.length_a   1.000
_cell.length_b   1.000
_cell.length_c   1.000
_cell.angle_alpha   90.00
_cell.angle_beta   90.00
_cell.angle_gamma   90.00
#
_symmetry.space_group_name_H-M   'P 1'
#
loop_
_entity.id
_entity.type
_entity.pdbx_description
1 polymer ?
#
loop_
_entity_poly.entity_id
_entity_poly.type
_entity_poly.pdbx_seq_one_letter_code
_entity_poly.pdbx_strand_id
1 'polypeptide(L)'
;MALHQSLLDLSELAPHCQSRATARGLLAEAQDILRNAVAHQDNEIELAHWYSRLVTDIVRAPGVNAPVRLTGAAARGDQLPSMPVEWIGQDADLQGVFADVGLQAHEATDSIATRVDAGLPLGSGGEHALLEEALSQRPPALRMVDGLPDRDAAVDIKATLLSPIAAVARWAAPGPRPTVDRLAIGVERGLLSASDAESLDLAWRTGYALELRRWYERVSDHAATLRDLPPLDRTAYGSACRIVSATFESITRRAEEYK
;
A
#
# COMPACT_ATOMS: atom_id res chain seq x y z
N MET A 1 -11.38 2.07 -16.19
CA MET A 1 -12.77 1.88 -16.71
C MET A 1 -13.69 2.71 -15.81
N ALA A 2 -14.98 2.90 -16.11
CA ALA A 2 -15.87 3.47 -15.08
C ALA A 2 -16.07 2.42 -13.98
N LEU A 3 -15.97 2.82 -12.71
CA LEU A 3 -16.26 1.92 -11.57
C LEU A 3 -17.71 1.42 -11.67
N HIS A 4 -17.94 0.17 -11.24
CA HIS A 4 -19.28 -0.41 -11.19
C HIS A 4 -20.23 0.43 -10.30
N GLN A 5 -21.51 0.50 -10.65
CA GLN A 5 -22.48 1.38 -9.97
C GLN A 5 -22.55 1.14 -8.45
N SER A 6 -22.47 -0.12 -8.00
CA SER A 6 -22.49 -0.46 -6.57
C SER A 6 -21.32 0.16 -5.78
N LEU A 7 -20.15 0.32 -6.41
CA LEU A 7 -19.00 1.01 -5.79
C LEU A 7 -19.28 2.51 -5.65
N LEU A 8 -19.92 3.11 -6.67
CA LEU A 8 -20.30 4.52 -6.68
C LEU A 8 -21.38 4.80 -5.63
N ASP A 9 -22.43 3.99 -5.57
CA ASP A 9 -23.51 4.12 -4.58
C ASP A 9 -22.96 4.08 -3.15
N LEU A 10 -22.04 3.15 -2.86
CA LEU A 10 -21.43 3.07 -1.53
C LEU A 10 -20.53 4.27 -1.22
N SER A 11 -19.83 4.83 -2.22
CA SER A 11 -19.05 6.07 -2.08
C SER A 11 -19.93 7.28 -1.77
N GLU A 12 -21.16 7.32 -2.28
CA GLU A 12 -22.11 8.38 -1.94
C GLU A 12 -22.62 8.26 -0.48
N LEU A 13 -22.80 7.03 0.01
CA LEU A 13 -23.29 6.78 1.38
C LEU A 13 -22.21 6.99 2.46
N ALA A 14 -20.96 6.63 2.18
CA ALA A 14 -19.83 6.70 3.12
C ALA A 14 -19.69 8.03 3.88
N PRO A 15 -19.62 9.21 3.23
CA PRO A 15 -19.44 10.49 3.93
C PRO A 15 -20.64 10.92 4.77
N HIS A 16 -21.79 10.26 4.59
CA HIS A 16 -23.05 10.60 5.26
C HIS A 16 -23.44 9.63 6.39
N CYS A 17 -22.58 8.67 6.73
CA CYS A 17 -22.89 7.74 7.81
C CYS A 17 -23.06 8.49 9.16
N GLN A 18 -24.10 8.12 9.92
CA GLN A 18 -24.54 8.86 11.12
C GLN A 18 -24.20 8.14 12.44
N SER A 19 -23.61 6.95 12.36
CA SER A 19 -23.12 6.23 13.55
C SER A 19 -21.96 5.30 13.20
N ARG A 20 -21.14 4.96 14.21
CA ARG A 20 -20.11 3.91 14.10
C ARG A 20 -20.68 2.54 13.72
N ALA A 21 -21.93 2.24 14.11
CA ALA A 21 -22.60 1.02 13.68
C ALA A 21 -22.88 1.02 12.17
N THR A 22 -23.33 2.15 11.62
CA THR A 22 -23.51 2.32 10.18
C THR A 22 -22.16 2.25 9.45
N ALA A 23 -21.11 2.88 10.00
CA ALA A 23 -19.76 2.81 9.45
C ALA A 23 -19.26 1.37 9.31
N ARG A 24 -19.46 0.52 10.34
CA ARG A 24 -19.15 -0.92 10.27
C ARG A 24 -19.92 -1.61 9.16
N GLY A 25 -21.23 -1.37 9.05
CA GLY A 25 -22.04 -1.94 7.98
C GLY A 25 -21.49 -1.60 6.59
N LEU A 26 -21.14 -0.32 6.36
CA LEU A 26 -20.57 0.14 5.10
C LEU A 26 -19.18 -0.46 4.83
N LEU A 27 -18.32 -0.61 5.85
CA LEU A 27 -17.02 -1.26 5.68
C LEU A 27 -17.14 -2.75 5.36
N ALA A 28 -18.11 -3.45 5.95
CA ALA A 28 -18.39 -4.84 5.62
C ALA A 28 -18.90 -4.99 4.18
N GLU A 29 -19.90 -4.18 3.80
CA GLU A 29 -20.44 -4.16 2.44
C GLU A 29 -19.38 -3.77 1.40
N ALA A 30 -18.49 -2.82 1.72
CA ALA A 30 -17.38 -2.46 0.86
C ALA A 30 -16.46 -3.64 0.56
N GLN A 31 -16.17 -4.48 1.56
CA GLN A 31 -15.36 -5.68 1.34
C GLN A 31 -16.06 -6.67 0.41
N ASP A 32 -17.37 -6.87 0.55
CA ASP A 32 -18.13 -7.79 -0.31
C ASP A 32 -18.19 -7.28 -1.76
N ILE A 33 -18.50 -6.00 -1.96
CA ILE A 33 -18.53 -5.39 -3.30
C ILE A 33 -17.12 -5.41 -3.94
N LEU A 34 -16.08 -5.14 -3.16
CA LEU A 34 -14.70 -5.21 -3.64
C LEU A 34 -14.32 -6.63 -4.09
N ARG A 35 -14.73 -7.67 -3.35
CA ARG A 35 -14.51 -9.07 -3.79
C ARG A 35 -15.20 -9.35 -5.13
N ASN A 36 -16.42 -8.84 -5.32
CA ASN A 36 -17.14 -8.99 -6.58
C ASN A 36 -16.42 -8.27 -7.73
N ALA A 37 -15.94 -7.04 -7.51
CA ALA A 37 -15.18 -6.30 -8.51
C ALA A 37 -13.88 -7.01 -8.91
N VAL A 38 -13.15 -7.58 -7.95
CA VAL A 38 -11.96 -8.42 -8.21
C VAL A 38 -12.32 -9.65 -9.03
N ALA A 39 -13.44 -10.32 -8.75
CA ALA A 39 -13.91 -11.46 -9.53
C ALA A 39 -14.23 -11.10 -10.99
N HIS A 40 -14.60 -9.83 -11.25
CA HIS A 40 -14.86 -9.30 -12.59
C HIS A 40 -13.63 -8.70 -13.28
N GLN A 41 -12.44 -8.82 -12.68
CA GLN A 41 -11.16 -8.32 -13.24
C GLN A 41 -11.15 -6.80 -13.47
N ASP A 42 -11.82 -6.06 -12.58
CA ASP A 42 -11.69 -4.60 -12.54
C ASP A 42 -10.24 -4.18 -12.20
N ASN A 43 -9.87 -2.97 -12.58
CA ASN A 43 -8.50 -2.46 -12.42
C ASN A 43 -8.13 -2.34 -10.92
N GLU A 44 -7.11 -3.07 -10.49
CA GLU A 44 -6.76 -3.22 -9.07
C GLU A 44 -6.32 -1.91 -8.41
N ILE A 45 -5.69 -1.00 -9.19
CA ILE A 45 -5.28 0.32 -8.68
C ILE A 45 -6.48 1.25 -8.55
N GLU A 46 -7.42 1.23 -9.52
CA GLU A 46 -8.68 1.98 -9.40
C GLU A 46 -9.49 1.50 -8.18
N LEU A 47 -9.51 0.20 -7.92
CA LEU A 47 -10.17 -0.39 -6.74
C LEU A 47 -9.49 -0.01 -5.42
N ALA A 48 -8.15 0.00 -5.36
CA ALA A 48 -7.42 0.46 -4.18
C ALA A 48 -7.71 1.94 -3.88
N HIS A 49 -7.69 2.81 -4.90
CA HIS A 49 -8.05 4.22 -4.75
C HIS A 49 -9.47 4.40 -4.21
N TRP A 50 -10.43 3.67 -4.78
CA TRP A 50 -11.82 3.68 -4.31
C TRP A 50 -11.92 3.27 -2.84
N TYR A 51 -11.28 2.16 -2.46
CA TYR A 51 -11.35 1.65 -1.10
C TYR A 51 -10.69 2.60 -0.09
N SER A 52 -9.53 3.16 -0.44
CA SER A 52 -8.84 4.20 0.34
C SER A 52 -9.71 5.43 0.59
N ARG A 53 -10.42 5.88 -0.45
CA ARG A 53 -11.34 7.01 -0.36
C ARG A 53 -12.50 6.69 0.57
N LEU A 54 -13.11 5.51 0.41
CA LEU A 54 -14.20 5.07 1.27
C LEU A 54 -13.77 5.03 2.75
N VAL A 55 -12.60 4.46 3.07
CA VAL A 55 -12.04 4.45 4.42
C VAL A 55 -11.86 5.88 4.94
N THR A 56 -11.33 6.78 4.11
CA THR A 56 -11.14 8.19 4.47
C THR A 56 -12.46 8.91 4.74
N ASP A 57 -13.46 8.69 3.88
CA ASP A 57 -14.78 9.30 4.00
C ASP A 57 -15.51 8.78 5.26
N ILE A 58 -15.41 7.49 5.57
CA ILE A 58 -15.98 6.90 6.79
C ILE A 58 -15.34 7.49 8.06
N VAL A 59 -14.02 7.62 8.12
CA VAL A 59 -13.31 8.17 9.28
C VAL A 59 -13.74 9.62 9.56
N ARG A 60 -14.02 10.38 8.50
CA ARG A 60 -14.43 11.79 8.57
C ARG A 60 -15.94 11.99 8.68
N ALA A 61 -16.74 10.98 8.41
CA ALA A 61 -18.19 11.08 8.41
C ALA A 61 -18.74 11.43 9.81
N PRO A 62 -19.90 12.11 9.92
CA PRO A 62 -20.47 12.55 11.20
C PRO A 62 -20.61 11.44 12.25
N GLY A 63 -20.90 10.22 11.80
CA GLY A 63 -21.08 9.05 12.66
C GLY A 63 -19.81 8.50 13.30
N VAL A 64 -18.64 8.84 12.77
CA VAL A 64 -17.33 8.45 13.32
C VAL A 64 -16.61 9.69 13.85
N ASN A 65 -16.45 10.69 12.98
CA ASN A 65 -15.84 12.00 13.24
C ASN A 65 -14.58 11.90 14.11
N ALA A 66 -13.68 10.99 13.75
CA ALA A 66 -12.51 10.71 14.55
C ALA A 66 -11.52 11.89 14.45
N PRO A 67 -11.02 12.44 15.57
CA PRO A 67 -10.08 13.55 15.59
C PRO A 67 -8.64 13.08 15.30
N VAL A 68 -8.48 12.26 14.27
CA VAL A 68 -7.23 11.62 13.88
C VAL A 68 -6.83 12.02 12.47
N ARG A 69 -5.55 11.86 12.15
CA ARG A 69 -5.05 12.02 10.78
C ARG A 69 -4.62 10.66 10.25
N LEU A 70 -5.33 10.17 9.23
CA LEU A 70 -4.93 8.95 8.54
C LEU A 70 -3.50 9.08 8.02
N THR A 71 -2.79 7.96 8.04
CA THR A 71 -1.46 7.80 7.46
C THR A 71 -1.38 6.46 6.71
N GLY A 72 -0.19 6.05 6.28
CA GLY A 72 0.02 4.76 5.62
C GLY A 72 -0.76 4.65 4.30
N ALA A 73 -1.21 3.44 3.98
CA ALA A 73 -1.86 3.16 2.69
C ALA A 73 -3.17 3.95 2.51
N ALA A 74 -3.99 4.04 3.56
CA ALA A 74 -5.24 4.80 3.58
C ALA A 74 -5.05 6.24 3.09
N ALA A 75 -4.11 6.97 3.70
CA ALA A 75 -3.86 8.37 3.39
C ALA A 75 -3.25 8.61 2.00
N ARG A 76 -2.54 7.61 1.46
CA ARG A 76 -1.94 7.70 0.12
C ARG A 76 -2.93 7.41 -1.01
N GLY A 77 -4.04 6.73 -0.74
CA GLY A 77 -4.90 6.21 -1.82
C GLY A 77 -4.64 4.73 -2.13
N ASP A 78 -3.78 4.08 -1.37
CA ASP A 78 -3.23 2.77 -1.68
C ASP A 78 -3.88 1.65 -0.82
N GLN A 79 -4.96 1.90 -0.08
CA GLN A 79 -5.47 0.93 0.89
C GLN A 79 -6.01 -0.35 0.23
N LEU A 80 -5.58 -1.50 0.77
CA LEU A 80 -6.25 -2.78 0.59
C LEU A 80 -6.84 -3.26 1.93
N PRO A 81 -7.90 -4.09 1.93
CA PRO A 81 -8.45 -4.63 3.17
C PRO A 81 -7.47 -5.50 3.97
N SER A 82 -6.47 -6.10 3.32
CA SER A 82 -5.42 -6.88 3.98
C SER A 82 -4.29 -6.03 4.56
N MET A 83 -4.29 -4.71 4.34
CA MET A 83 -3.34 -3.79 4.92
C MET A 83 -3.93 -3.15 6.18
N PRO A 84 -3.11 -2.80 7.17
CA PRO A 84 -3.59 -2.06 8.33
C PRO A 84 -4.08 -0.67 7.93
N VAL A 85 -5.15 -0.20 8.58
CA VAL A 85 -5.56 1.21 8.57
C VAL A 85 -4.86 1.92 9.73
N GLU A 86 -4.07 2.94 9.41
CA GLU A 86 -3.17 3.60 10.37
C GLU A 86 -3.52 5.07 10.53
N TRP A 87 -3.36 5.61 11.74
CA TRP A 87 -3.60 7.04 12.00
C TRP A 87 -2.66 7.63 13.07
N ILE A 88 -2.50 8.95 13.05
CA ILE A 88 -1.86 9.74 14.10
C ILE A 88 -2.96 10.44 14.92
N GLY A 89 -2.88 10.36 16.24
CA GLY A 89 -3.83 10.95 17.18
C GLY A 89 -4.66 9.90 17.91
N GLN A 90 -5.50 10.35 18.84
CA GLN A 90 -6.20 9.47 19.76
C GLN A 90 -7.70 9.40 19.46
N ASP A 91 -8.19 8.18 19.25
CA ASP A 91 -9.60 7.81 19.27
C ASP A 91 -9.71 6.37 19.79
N ALA A 92 -10.12 6.23 21.06
CA ALA A 92 -10.11 4.95 21.77
C ALA A 92 -11.02 3.89 21.13
N ASP A 93 -12.04 4.34 20.40
CA ASP A 93 -13.08 3.48 19.86
C ASP A 93 -12.90 3.24 18.35
N LEU A 94 -11.96 3.95 17.68
CA LEU A 94 -11.80 3.89 16.22
C LEU A 94 -11.31 2.52 15.77
N GLN A 95 -10.39 1.93 16.53
CA GLN A 95 -9.91 0.57 16.25
C GLN A 95 -11.07 -0.43 16.19
N GLY A 96 -12.06 -0.30 17.08
CA GLY A 96 -13.24 -1.18 17.10
C GLY A 96 -14.09 -1.07 15.83
N VAL A 97 -14.18 0.11 15.20
CA VAL A 97 -14.92 0.29 13.94
C VAL A 97 -14.37 -0.59 12.82
N PHE A 98 -13.05 -0.79 12.78
CA PHE A 98 -12.40 -1.63 11.77
C PHE A 98 -12.29 -3.09 12.20
N ALA A 99 -11.93 -3.35 13.46
CA ALA A 99 -11.74 -4.69 13.98
C ALA A 99 -13.04 -5.53 13.94
N ASP A 100 -14.19 -4.90 14.20
CA ASP A 100 -15.51 -5.56 14.16
C ASP A 100 -15.86 -6.14 12.77
N VAL A 101 -15.20 -5.67 11.71
CA VAL A 101 -15.38 -6.15 10.32
C VAL A 101 -14.16 -6.89 9.77
N GLY A 102 -13.26 -7.32 10.67
CA GLY A 102 -12.08 -8.11 10.33
C GLY A 102 -10.93 -7.32 9.70
N LEU A 103 -10.94 -5.99 9.78
CA LEU A 103 -9.86 -5.15 9.28
C LEU A 103 -8.83 -4.89 10.38
N GLN A 104 -7.55 -4.94 10.02
CA GLN A 104 -6.48 -4.53 10.92
C GLN A 104 -6.43 -3.00 10.97
N ALA A 105 -6.35 -2.44 12.17
CA ALA A 105 -6.33 -0.99 12.37
C ALA A 105 -5.66 -0.65 13.69
N HIS A 106 -4.79 0.35 13.71
CA HIS A 106 -4.09 0.78 14.91
C HIS A 106 -3.56 2.21 14.79
N GLU A 107 -3.29 2.83 15.94
CA GLU A 107 -2.51 4.06 15.99
C GLU A 107 -1.10 3.79 15.43
N ALA A 108 -0.62 4.72 14.60
CA ALA A 108 0.69 4.65 13.97
C ALA A 108 1.77 5.13 14.94
N THR A 109 2.95 4.51 14.87
CA THR A 109 4.13 5.05 15.55
C THR A 109 4.51 6.40 14.93
N ASP A 110 4.84 7.41 15.74
CA ASP A 110 5.33 8.71 15.23
C ASP A 110 6.72 8.52 14.60
N SER A 111 6.75 8.48 13.27
CA SER A 111 7.94 8.33 12.45
C SER A 111 7.90 9.33 11.29
N ILE A 112 9.03 9.58 10.66
CA ILE A 112 9.07 10.51 9.53
C ILE A 112 8.18 10.01 8.38
N ALA A 113 8.15 8.71 8.10
CA ALA A 113 7.27 8.12 7.11
C ALA A 113 5.79 8.31 7.42
N THR A 114 5.36 8.05 8.67
CA THR A 114 3.95 8.20 9.06
C THR A 114 3.53 9.66 9.05
N ARG A 115 4.40 10.59 9.44
CA ARG A 115 4.14 12.04 9.33
C ARG A 115 3.98 12.50 7.89
N VAL A 116 4.84 12.03 6.99
CA VAL A 116 4.79 12.40 5.56
C VAL A 116 3.54 11.87 4.88
N ASP A 117 3.20 10.60 5.13
CA ASP A 117 1.97 10.01 4.60
C ASP A 117 0.73 10.65 5.22
N ALA A 118 0.82 11.14 6.45
CA ALA A 118 -0.22 11.96 7.05
C ALA A 118 -0.27 13.37 6.45
N GLY A 119 0.72 13.83 5.69
CA GLY A 119 0.81 15.20 5.15
C GLY A 119 1.26 16.25 6.17
N LEU A 120 2.02 15.84 7.17
CA LEU A 120 2.69 16.73 8.12
C LEU A 120 4.06 17.17 7.57
N PRO A 121 4.58 18.34 8.00
CA PRO A 121 5.89 18.82 7.55
C PRO A 121 7.04 17.90 7.94
N LEU A 122 8.02 17.77 7.04
CA LEU A 122 9.23 16.97 7.20
C LEU A 122 10.26 17.54 8.19
N GLY A 123 10.31 18.87 8.33
CA GLY A 123 11.40 19.54 9.02
C GLY A 123 12.72 19.50 8.24
N SER A 124 13.74 20.18 8.77
CA SER A 124 15.07 20.25 8.16
C SER A 124 15.75 18.87 8.12
N GLY A 125 16.34 18.50 6.98
CA GLY A 125 17.01 17.21 6.79
C GLY A 125 16.06 16.02 6.56
N GLY A 126 14.74 16.24 6.56
CA GLY A 126 13.77 15.15 6.45
C GLY A 126 13.83 14.37 5.13
N GLU A 127 14.19 15.03 4.01
CA GLU A 127 14.37 14.32 2.74
C GLU A 127 15.55 13.34 2.77
N HIS A 128 16.64 13.68 3.46
CA HIS A 128 17.79 12.78 3.62
C HIS A 128 17.43 11.59 4.51
N ALA A 129 16.77 11.84 5.64
CA ALA A 129 16.29 10.78 6.53
C ALA A 129 15.30 9.83 5.82
N LEU A 130 14.42 10.36 4.94
CA LEU A 130 13.55 9.53 4.12
C LEU A 130 14.31 8.65 3.13
N LEU A 131 15.40 9.15 2.53
CA LEU A 131 16.24 8.35 1.65
C LEU A 131 16.92 7.22 2.42
N GLU A 132 17.52 7.53 3.57
CA GLU A 132 18.17 6.53 4.42
C GLU A 132 17.17 5.46 4.88
N GLU A 133 15.97 5.88 5.31
CA GLU A 133 14.88 4.96 5.66
C GLU A 133 14.50 4.09 4.45
N ALA A 134 14.28 4.68 3.28
CA ALA A 134 13.91 3.93 2.07
C ALA A 134 14.97 2.90 1.71
N LEU A 135 16.25 3.27 1.67
CA LEU A 135 17.35 2.36 1.35
C LEU A 135 17.54 1.25 2.40
N SER A 136 17.20 1.52 3.68
CA SER A 136 17.22 0.51 4.73
C SER A 136 16.17 -0.59 4.55
N GLN A 137 15.11 -0.33 3.78
CA GLN A 137 14.06 -1.30 3.44
C GLN A 137 14.39 -2.13 2.19
N ARG A 138 15.65 -2.15 1.75
CA ARG A 138 16.08 -2.98 0.62
C ARG A 138 15.64 -4.43 0.83
N PRO A 139 14.89 -5.02 -0.11
CA PRO A 139 14.46 -6.41 0.02
C PRO A 139 15.66 -7.37 0.05
N PRO A 140 15.54 -8.52 0.73
CA PRO A 140 16.56 -9.56 0.66
C PRO A 140 16.70 -10.07 -0.77
N ALA A 141 17.93 -10.40 -1.16
CA ALA A 141 18.18 -11.04 -2.45
C ALA A 141 17.45 -12.40 -2.51
N LEU A 142 16.88 -12.71 -3.68
CA LEU A 142 16.29 -14.03 -3.92
C LEU A 142 17.35 -15.11 -3.71
N ARG A 143 17.04 -16.04 -2.80
CA ARG A 143 17.91 -17.20 -2.55
C ARG A 143 17.84 -18.17 -3.71
N MET A 144 19.00 -18.65 -4.14
CA MET A 144 19.13 -19.63 -5.21
C MET A 144 19.61 -20.97 -4.63
N VAL A 145 19.00 -22.08 -5.06
CA VAL A 145 19.37 -23.47 -4.74
C VAL A 145 19.47 -24.23 -6.07
N ASP A 146 20.62 -24.83 -6.35
CA ASP A 146 20.91 -25.56 -7.60
C ASP A 146 20.61 -24.75 -8.89
N GLY A 147 20.86 -23.44 -8.85
CA GLY A 147 20.64 -22.54 -9.99
C GLY A 147 19.19 -22.11 -10.21
N LEU A 148 18.26 -22.50 -9.32
CA LEU A 148 16.85 -22.10 -9.35
C LEU A 148 16.48 -21.32 -8.07
N PRO A 149 15.44 -20.48 -8.08
CA PRO A 149 14.95 -19.85 -6.86
C PRO A 149 14.56 -20.90 -5.81
N ASP A 150 14.98 -20.70 -4.55
CA ASP A 150 14.65 -21.55 -3.41
C ASP A 150 13.12 -21.61 -3.24
N ARG A 151 12.52 -22.74 -3.59
CA ARG A 151 11.05 -22.88 -3.59
C ARG A 151 10.46 -22.85 -2.18
N ASP A 152 11.27 -23.05 -1.16
CA ASP A 152 10.86 -23.04 0.24
C ASP A 152 11.11 -21.68 0.90
N ALA A 153 11.64 -20.70 0.15
CA ALA A 153 11.74 -19.32 0.59
C ALA A 153 10.35 -18.76 0.91
N ALA A 154 10.25 -18.08 2.06
CA ALA A 154 9.05 -17.37 2.47
C ALA A 154 8.70 -16.27 1.46
N VAL A 155 7.41 -16.14 1.18
CA VAL A 155 6.84 -15.08 0.36
C VAL A 155 6.24 -14.04 1.29
N ASP A 156 6.77 -12.82 1.22
CA ASP A 156 6.18 -11.65 1.87
C ASP A 156 6.04 -10.54 0.82
N ILE A 157 4.84 -10.40 0.25
CA ILE A 157 4.56 -9.41 -0.79
C ILE A 157 4.67 -7.99 -0.22
N LYS A 158 4.17 -7.77 1.00
CA LYS A 158 4.15 -6.45 1.64
C LYS A 158 5.58 -6.01 1.95
N ALA A 159 6.37 -6.84 2.65
CA ALA A 159 7.72 -6.48 3.06
C ALA A 159 8.74 -6.50 1.91
N THR A 160 8.54 -7.32 0.89
CA THR A 160 9.52 -7.47 -0.21
C THR A 160 9.23 -6.55 -1.39
N LEU A 161 7.95 -6.22 -1.65
CA LEU A 161 7.56 -5.39 -2.79
C LEU A 161 6.93 -4.07 -2.34
N LEU A 162 5.82 -4.12 -1.60
CA LEU A 162 4.99 -2.93 -1.39
C LEU A 162 5.66 -1.89 -0.49
N SER A 163 6.05 -2.26 0.73
CA SER A 163 6.68 -1.32 1.67
C SER A 163 7.95 -0.66 1.11
N PRO A 164 8.91 -1.41 0.51
CA PRO A 164 10.12 -0.83 -0.06
C PRO A 164 9.84 0.14 -1.22
N ILE A 165 8.94 -0.21 -2.14
CA ILE A 165 8.57 0.66 -3.26
C ILE A 165 7.87 1.93 -2.74
N ALA A 166 6.93 1.80 -1.80
CA ALA A 166 6.26 2.93 -1.18
C ALA A 166 7.24 3.86 -0.45
N ALA A 167 8.30 3.31 0.17
CA ALA A 167 9.34 4.09 0.83
C ALA A 167 10.18 4.90 -0.16
N VAL A 168 10.63 4.29 -1.27
CA VAL A 168 11.32 5.01 -2.36
C VAL A 168 10.43 6.11 -2.93
N ALA A 169 9.17 5.80 -3.21
CA ALA A 169 8.22 6.76 -3.73
C ALA A 169 7.99 7.92 -2.75
N ARG A 170 7.84 7.62 -1.45
CA ARG A 170 7.71 8.62 -0.38
C ARG A 170 8.89 9.58 -0.32
N TRP A 171 10.10 9.06 -0.43
CA TRP A 171 11.30 9.89 -0.53
C TRP A 171 11.27 10.77 -1.79
N ALA A 172 10.97 10.18 -2.94
CA ALA A 172 10.99 10.88 -4.23
C ALA A 172 9.96 12.02 -4.31
N ALA A 173 8.78 11.85 -3.69
CA ALA A 173 7.75 12.89 -3.61
C ALA A 173 6.98 12.83 -2.27
N PRO A 174 7.47 13.52 -1.23
CA PRO A 174 6.81 13.53 0.07
C PRO A 174 5.37 14.08 0.02
N GLY A 175 4.49 13.50 0.83
CA GLY A 175 3.11 13.95 1.05
C GLY A 175 2.03 12.95 0.61
N PRO A 176 0.78 13.07 1.10
CA PRO A 176 -0.29 12.06 1.01
C PRO A 176 -0.81 11.92 -0.42
N ARG A 177 -0.18 11.06 -1.22
CA ARG A 177 -0.54 10.84 -2.61
C ARG A 177 -0.20 9.40 -3.02
N PRO A 178 -0.82 8.86 -4.08
CA PRO A 178 -0.62 7.49 -4.51
C PRO A 178 0.84 7.18 -4.82
N THR A 179 1.25 5.95 -4.55
CA THR A 179 2.65 5.53 -4.75
C THR A 179 3.12 5.74 -6.20
N VAL A 180 2.27 5.44 -7.18
CA VAL A 180 2.59 5.62 -8.61
C VAL A 180 2.78 7.10 -8.97
N ASP A 181 1.91 7.99 -8.46
CA ASP A 181 2.04 9.44 -8.68
C ASP A 181 3.34 9.98 -8.09
N ARG A 182 3.73 9.46 -6.92
CA ARG A 182 5.00 9.84 -6.29
C ARG A 182 6.21 9.44 -7.13
N LEU A 183 6.19 8.26 -7.74
CA LEU A 183 7.26 7.81 -8.64
C LEU A 183 7.37 8.73 -9.86
N ALA A 184 6.24 9.11 -10.47
CA ALA A 184 6.21 10.03 -11.61
C ALA A 184 6.81 11.41 -11.25
N ILE A 185 6.41 11.98 -10.10
CA ILE A 185 6.97 13.24 -9.61
C ILE A 185 8.46 13.09 -9.28
N GLY A 186 8.89 11.92 -8.80
CA GLY A 186 10.30 11.60 -8.59
C GLY A 186 11.14 11.76 -9.87
N VAL A 187 10.59 11.35 -11.02
CA VAL A 187 11.23 11.55 -12.34
C VAL A 187 11.28 13.04 -12.70
N GLU A 188 10.17 13.77 -12.53
CA GLU A 188 10.12 15.21 -12.80
C GLU A 188 11.13 16.02 -11.97
N ARG A 189 11.38 15.58 -10.73
CA ARG A 189 12.38 16.17 -9.83
C ARG A 189 13.83 15.72 -10.11
N GLY A 190 14.05 14.82 -11.07
CA GLY A 190 15.37 14.21 -11.32
C GLY A 190 15.87 13.30 -10.19
N LEU A 191 14.99 12.95 -9.24
CA LEU A 191 15.30 12.07 -8.11
C LEU A 191 15.16 10.60 -8.46
N LEU A 192 14.55 10.24 -9.58
CA LEU A 192 14.51 8.89 -10.14
C LEU A 192 14.78 8.97 -11.65
N SER A 193 15.41 7.94 -12.22
CA SER A 193 15.41 7.78 -13.68
C SER A 193 14.03 7.30 -14.14
N ALA A 194 13.66 7.60 -15.39
CA ALA A 194 12.42 7.08 -15.97
C ALA A 194 12.37 5.54 -15.93
N SER A 195 13.50 4.88 -16.22
CA SER A 195 13.65 3.42 -16.16
C SER A 195 13.41 2.86 -14.75
N ASP A 196 13.94 3.52 -13.71
CA ASP A 196 13.73 3.10 -12.32
C ASP A 196 12.25 3.26 -11.92
N ALA A 197 11.62 4.38 -12.29
CA ALA A 197 10.23 4.63 -11.96
C ALA A 197 9.27 3.66 -12.66
N GLU A 198 9.48 3.37 -13.96
CA GLU A 198 8.69 2.37 -14.71
C GLU A 198 8.85 0.97 -14.12
N SER A 199 10.08 0.60 -13.75
CA SER A 199 10.39 -0.66 -13.09
C SER A 199 9.66 -0.81 -11.75
N LEU A 200 9.68 0.24 -10.92
CA LEU A 200 8.99 0.26 -9.64
C LEU A 200 7.47 0.25 -9.79
N ASP A 201 6.90 0.96 -10.78
CA ASP A 201 5.46 0.92 -11.06
C ASP A 201 5.01 -0.50 -11.47
N LEU A 202 5.77 -1.17 -12.36
CA LEU A 202 5.48 -2.54 -12.76
C LEU A 202 5.52 -3.51 -11.55
N ALA A 203 6.55 -3.39 -10.71
CA ALA A 203 6.70 -4.22 -9.51
C ALA A 203 5.59 -3.92 -8.48
N TRP A 204 5.21 -2.64 -8.32
CA TRP A 204 4.13 -2.21 -7.45
C TRP A 204 2.80 -2.81 -7.87
N ARG A 205 2.42 -2.66 -9.13
CA ARG A 205 1.19 -3.24 -9.70
C ARG A 205 1.16 -4.76 -9.56
N THR A 206 2.30 -5.42 -9.77
CA THR A 206 2.44 -6.86 -9.56
C THR A 206 2.20 -7.23 -8.09
N GLY A 207 2.82 -6.51 -7.16
CA GLY A 207 2.60 -6.72 -5.72
C GLY A 207 1.13 -6.49 -5.32
N TYR A 208 0.48 -5.45 -5.85
CA TYR A 208 -0.94 -5.16 -5.61
C TYR A 208 -1.84 -6.28 -6.09
N ALA A 209 -1.65 -6.74 -7.33
CA ALA A 209 -2.45 -7.81 -7.89
C ALA A 209 -2.31 -9.12 -7.10
N LEU A 210 -1.09 -9.45 -6.67
CA LEU A 210 -0.83 -10.63 -5.84
C LEU A 210 -1.48 -10.51 -4.45
N GLU A 211 -1.32 -9.37 -3.79
CA GLU A 211 -1.87 -9.16 -2.45
C GLU A 211 -3.41 -9.14 -2.48
N LEU A 212 -4.01 -8.45 -3.46
CA LEU A 212 -5.45 -8.38 -3.62
C LEU A 212 -6.05 -9.76 -3.94
N ARG A 213 -5.37 -10.57 -4.77
CA ARG A 213 -5.78 -11.95 -5.05
C ARG A 213 -5.72 -12.82 -3.80
N ARG A 214 -4.64 -12.73 -3.00
CA ARG A 214 -4.54 -13.46 -1.73
C ARG A 214 -5.63 -13.05 -0.76
N TRP A 215 -5.96 -11.77 -0.68
CA TRP A 215 -7.08 -11.28 0.13
C TRP A 215 -8.43 -11.83 -0.39
N TYR A 216 -8.64 -11.81 -1.70
CA TYR A 216 -9.83 -12.37 -2.36
C TYR A 216 -10.01 -13.86 -2.01
N GLU A 217 -8.92 -14.63 -2.10
CA GLU A 217 -8.84 -16.05 -1.76
C GLU A 217 -8.84 -16.34 -0.25
N ARG A 218 -8.86 -15.30 0.61
CA ARG A 218 -8.86 -15.39 2.08
C ARG A 218 -7.59 -16.04 2.66
N VAL A 219 -6.45 -15.85 1.99
CA VAL A 219 -5.14 -16.37 2.39
C VAL A 219 -4.09 -15.28 2.62
N SER A 220 -4.49 -14.01 2.68
CA SER A 220 -3.58 -12.87 2.91
C SER A 220 -2.81 -12.96 4.24
N ASP A 221 -3.42 -13.52 5.28
CA ASP A 221 -2.79 -13.64 6.62
C ASP A 221 -2.08 -14.99 6.83
N HIS A 222 -2.07 -15.86 5.82
CA HIS A 222 -1.43 -17.16 5.89
C HIS A 222 0.00 -17.07 5.40
N ALA A 223 0.95 -17.56 6.20
CA ALA A 223 2.33 -17.72 5.74
C ALA A 223 2.36 -18.58 4.47
N ALA A 224 3.16 -18.17 3.49
CA ALA A 224 3.32 -18.88 2.24
C ALA A 224 4.79 -18.93 1.83
N THR A 225 5.13 -19.94 1.07
CA THR A 225 6.41 -20.09 0.38
C THR A 225 6.23 -19.89 -1.12
N LEU A 226 7.34 -19.78 -1.86
CA LEU A 226 7.27 -19.73 -3.33
C LEU A 226 6.55 -20.95 -3.91
N ARG A 227 6.66 -22.12 -3.27
CA ARG A 227 5.98 -23.35 -3.69
C ARG A 227 4.46 -23.23 -3.66
N ASP A 228 3.92 -22.50 -2.69
CA ASP A 228 2.48 -22.37 -2.44
C ASP A 228 1.79 -21.43 -3.43
N LEU A 229 2.54 -20.55 -4.11
CA LEU A 229 1.99 -19.69 -5.15
C LEU A 229 1.68 -20.47 -6.44
N PRO A 230 0.59 -20.11 -7.15
CA PRO A 230 0.35 -20.57 -8.53
C PRO A 230 1.58 -20.32 -9.43
N PRO A 231 1.83 -21.13 -10.47
CA PRO A 231 3.03 -21.01 -11.30
C PRO A 231 3.24 -19.62 -11.93
N LEU A 232 2.15 -18.97 -12.37
CA LEU A 232 2.19 -17.62 -12.93
C LEU A 232 2.55 -16.58 -11.86
N ASP A 233 1.86 -16.63 -10.72
CA ASP A 233 2.09 -15.72 -9.58
C ASP A 233 3.50 -15.85 -9.01
N ARG A 234 4.02 -17.08 -8.92
CA ARG A 234 5.41 -17.35 -8.52
C ARG A 234 6.40 -16.67 -9.45
N THR A 235 6.15 -16.74 -10.75
CA THR A 235 7.01 -16.13 -11.77
C THR A 235 6.93 -14.61 -11.69
N ALA A 236 5.72 -14.06 -11.57
CA ALA A 236 5.48 -12.63 -11.43
C ALA A 236 6.14 -12.06 -10.16
N TYR A 237 5.94 -12.70 -9.02
CA TYR A 237 6.57 -12.33 -7.75
C TYR A 237 8.10 -12.37 -7.84
N GLY A 238 8.67 -13.47 -8.35
CA GLY A 238 10.12 -13.58 -8.52
C GLY A 238 10.70 -12.54 -9.49
N SER A 239 9.97 -12.19 -10.55
CA SER A 239 10.36 -11.12 -11.47
C SER A 239 10.33 -9.75 -10.78
N ALA A 240 9.24 -9.43 -10.07
CA ALA A 240 9.10 -8.19 -9.33
C ALA A 240 10.20 -8.03 -8.26
N CYS A 241 10.55 -9.09 -7.53
CA CYS A 241 11.63 -9.05 -6.54
C CYS A 241 12.99 -8.69 -7.15
N ARG A 242 13.31 -9.23 -8.33
CA ARG A 242 14.55 -8.88 -9.06
C ARG A 242 14.53 -7.43 -9.53
N ILE A 243 13.38 -6.97 -10.03
CA ILE A 243 13.20 -5.59 -10.48
C ILE A 243 13.45 -4.63 -9.31
N VAL A 244 12.78 -4.82 -8.17
CA VAL A 244 12.97 -3.99 -6.98
C VAL A 244 14.43 -4.02 -6.51
N SER A 245 15.05 -5.20 -6.45
CA SER A 245 16.45 -5.33 -6.06
C SER A 245 17.40 -4.54 -6.96
N ALA A 246 17.24 -4.65 -8.28
CA ALA A 246 18.06 -3.93 -9.26
C ALA A 246 17.85 -2.41 -9.20
N THR A 247 16.60 -1.96 -9.02
CA THR A 247 16.31 -0.52 -8.89
C THR A 247 16.88 0.04 -7.58
N PHE A 248 16.83 -0.70 -6.47
CA PHE A 248 17.48 -0.26 -5.23
C PHE A 248 19.00 -0.11 -5.39
N GLU A 249 19.66 -1.01 -6.12
CA GLU A 249 21.09 -0.88 -6.44
C GLU A 249 21.37 0.35 -7.30
N SER A 250 20.52 0.62 -8.31
CA SER A 250 20.59 1.81 -9.17
C SER A 250 20.49 3.10 -8.35
N ILE A 251 19.47 3.20 -7.49
CA ILE A 251 19.23 4.37 -6.63
C ILE A 251 20.38 4.56 -5.63
N THR A 252 20.87 3.48 -5.01
CA THR A 252 21.97 3.54 -4.04
C THR A 252 23.24 4.10 -4.70
N ARG A 253 23.61 3.59 -5.87
CA ARG A 253 24.78 4.06 -6.61
C ARG A 253 24.68 5.56 -6.93
N ARG A 254 23.52 6.00 -7.41
CA ARG A 254 23.30 7.41 -7.72
C ARG A 254 23.31 8.29 -6.47
N ALA A 255 22.81 7.80 -5.33
CA ALA A 255 22.87 8.53 -4.07
C ALA A 255 24.31 8.70 -3.54
N GLU A 256 25.21 7.76 -3.85
CA GLU A 256 26.64 7.85 -3.53
C GLU A 256 27.36 8.86 -4.43
N GLU A 257 26.96 9.01 -5.69
CA GLU A 257 27.54 9.99 -6.62
C GLU A 257 27.28 11.47 -6.22
N TYR A 258 26.30 11.72 -5.36
CA TYR A 258 25.96 13.06 -4.84
C TYR A 258 26.56 13.38 -3.46
N LYS A 259 27.32 12.46 -2.85
CA LYS A 259 28.06 12.67 -1.59
C LYS A 259 29.46 13.21 -1.85
#